data_AF-A0A1Q3WM24-F1
#
_entry.id   AF-A0A1Q3WM24-F1
#
_cell.length_a   1.000
_cell.length_b   1.000
_cell.length_c   1.000
_cell.angle_alpha   90.00
_cell.angle_beta   90.00
_cell.angle_gamma   90.00
#
_symmetry.space_group_name_H-M   'P 1'
#
loop_
_entity.id
_entity.type
_entity.pdbx_description
1 polymer ?
#
loop_
_entity_poly.entity_id
_entity_poly.type
_entity_poly.pdbx_seq_one_letter_code
_entity_poly.pdbx_strand_id
1 'polypeptide(L)'
;MYSQINSQERAKRKFVGDRENSTYRWELYLKGEKAYTFDGYSKSRNQAEKHDKQALFQDCVARICYNGYLDKTYQMLWFRRAGILQHKNEDRLLLEMYPTHFVAHNELQLDLATLNYLQRLYDAKLSGQPFDPIKLLPPRESVRDVEALDFKFSTQRFPTEDLLVEHCKELIKRYPYARVEAWWRTCKEVYVKSPAMPTPLVYRPEPANYQQPARQHQTPDMTPPGAHIDLDNEEAAKRAKQAVNNMNTHFRRGM
;
A
#
# COMPACT_ATOMS: atom_id res chain seq x y z
N MET A 1 8.59 -59.04 -5.81
CA MET A 1 7.40 -58.18 -5.98
C MET A 1 7.86 -56.73 -5.94
N TYR A 2 8.02 -56.11 -7.11
CA TYR A 2 8.41 -54.70 -7.22
C TYR A 2 7.16 -53.82 -7.08
N SER A 3 7.20 -52.93 -6.09
CA SER A 3 6.21 -51.88 -5.88
C SER A 3 6.21 -50.93 -7.08
N GLN A 4 5.08 -50.88 -7.79
CA GLN A 4 4.83 -49.95 -8.87
C GLN A 4 4.73 -48.53 -8.28
N ILE A 5 5.73 -47.70 -8.57
CA ILE A 5 5.69 -46.26 -8.29
C ILE A 5 4.61 -45.67 -9.20
N ASN A 6 3.49 -45.28 -8.60
CA ASN A 6 2.42 -44.50 -9.23
C ASN A 6 2.97 -43.11 -9.62
N SER A 7 3.66 -43.02 -10.75
CA SER A 7 3.93 -41.75 -11.44
C SER A 7 2.66 -41.32 -12.16
N GLN A 8 1.65 -40.88 -11.41
CA GLN A 8 0.62 -40.04 -12.02
C GLN A 8 1.27 -38.71 -12.37
N GLU A 9 1.72 -38.61 -13.63
CA GLU A 9 2.00 -37.34 -14.28
C GLU A 9 0.77 -36.46 -14.15
N ARG A 10 0.74 -35.62 -13.11
CA ARG A 10 -0.14 -34.46 -13.06
C ARG A 10 0.22 -33.63 -14.28
N ALA A 11 -0.55 -33.78 -15.36
CA ALA A 11 -0.48 -32.93 -16.52
C ALA A 11 -0.49 -31.48 -16.02
N LYS A 12 0.68 -30.83 -16.03
CA LYS A 12 0.84 -29.46 -15.55
C LYS A 12 -0.03 -28.62 -16.47
N ARG A 13 -1.19 -28.19 -15.97
CA ARG A 13 -2.09 -27.30 -16.71
C ARG A 13 -1.25 -26.12 -17.19
N LYS A 14 -1.16 -25.92 -18.51
CA LYS A 14 -0.46 -24.79 -19.10
C LYS A 14 -1.07 -23.52 -18.51
N PHE A 15 -0.26 -22.69 -17.87
CA PHE A 15 -0.73 -21.43 -17.31
C PHE A 15 -1.27 -20.57 -18.46
N VAL A 16 -2.54 -20.18 -18.36
CA VAL A 16 -3.18 -19.21 -19.27
C VAL A 16 -3.55 -18.01 -18.41
N GLY A 17 -2.82 -16.91 -18.65
CA GLY A 17 -3.01 -15.66 -17.90
C GLY A 17 -4.37 -15.02 -18.16
N ASP A 18 -4.92 -14.36 -17.15
CA ASP A 18 -6.12 -13.54 -17.25
C ASP A 18 -5.73 -12.13 -17.69
N ARG A 19 -5.85 -11.87 -18.99
CA ARG A 19 -5.51 -10.58 -19.59
C ARG A 19 -6.41 -9.44 -19.10
N GLU A 20 -7.65 -9.74 -18.73
CA GLU A 20 -8.66 -8.71 -18.45
C GLU A 20 -8.64 -8.31 -16.97
N ASN A 21 -8.40 -9.26 -16.07
CA ASN A 21 -8.56 -9.05 -14.62
C ASN A 21 -7.26 -9.16 -13.81
N SER A 22 -6.11 -9.19 -14.46
CA SER A 22 -4.81 -9.15 -13.78
C SER A 22 -4.42 -7.73 -13.36
N THR A 23 -3.79 -7.62 -12.18
CA THR A 23 -3.20 -6.37 -11.69
C THR A 23 -1.88 -6.04 -12.42
N TYR A 24 -1.07 -7.06 -12.70
CA TYR A 24 0.24 -6.88 -13.33
C TYR A 24 0.36 -7.66 -14.63
N ARG A 25 1.12 -7.08 -15.56
CA ARG A 25 1.52 -7.66 -16.83
C ARG A 25 3.04 -7.60 -16.94
N TRP A 26 3.65 -8.52 -17.66
CA TRP A 26 5.07 -8.43 -18.00
C TRP A 26 5.33 -8.90 -19.42
N GLU A 27 6.43 -8.39 -19.97
CA GLU A 27 6.97 -8.74 -21.27
C GLU A 27 8.42 -9.19 -21.08
N LEU A 28 8.76 -10.39 -21.55
CA LEU A 28 10.11 -10.93 -21.48
C LEU A 28 10.71 -10.98 -22.88
N TYR A 29 11.83 -10.30 -23.08
CA TYR A 29 12.53 -10.28 -24.36
C TYR A 29 13.71 -11.25 -24.33
N LEU A 30 13.52 -12.42 -24.96
CA LEU A 30 14.47 -13.53 -24.88
C LEU A 30 15.66 -13.34 -25.83
N LYS A 31 16.83 -13.82 -25.40
CA LYS A 31 18.04 -13.94 -26.22
C LYS A 31 17.94 -15.20 -27.09
N GLY A 32 18.25 -15.10 -28.38
CA GLY A 32 18.30 -16.24 -29.30
C GLY A 32 17.88 -15.89 -30.74
N GLU A 33 17.99 -16.86 -31.65
CA GLU A 33 17.80 -16.69 -33.12
C GLU A 33 16.38 -16.27 -33.52
N LYS A 34 15.37 -16.60 -32.71
CA LYS A 34 14.01 -16.10 -32.88
C LYS A 34 13.69 -15.23 -31.68
N ALA A 35 14.14 -13.98 -31.70
CA ALA A 35 13.75 -12.98 -30.72
C ALA A 35 12.22 -12.93 -30.66
N TYR A 36 11.64 -13.46 -29.59
CA TYR A 36 10.20 -13.46 -29.37
C TYR A 36 9.91 -12.89 -27.99
N THR A 37 8.83 -12.12 -27.90
CA THR A 37 8.34 -11.55 -26.65
C THR A 37 7.42 -12.55 -25.97
N PHE A 38 7.70 -12.87 -24.71
CA PHE A 38 6.81 -13.68 -23.88
C PHE A 38 6.00 -12.77 -22.96
N ASP A 39 4.69 -12.68 -23.21
CA ASP A 39 3.75 -11.94 -22.37
C ASP A 39 3.24 -12.82 -21.23
N GLY A 40 3.15 -12.24 -20.03
CA GLY A 40 2.49 -12.88 -18.89
C GLY A 40 1.68 -11.91 -18.04
N TYR A 41 0.89 -12.49 -17.13
CA TYR A 41 -0.07 -11.78 -16.28
C TYR A 41 -0.05 -12.35 -14.86
N SER A 42 -0.28 -11.52 -13.85
CA SER A 42 -0.21 -11.92 -12.42
C SER A 42 -1.24 -12.96 -11.99
N LYS A 43 -2.29 -13.16 -12.80
CA LYS A 43 -3.44 -14.01 -12.49
C LYS A 43 -3.67 -15.06 -13.56
N SER A 44 -4.01 -16.29 -13.15
CA SER A 44 -4.57 -17.30 -14.05
C SER A 44 -6.05 -17.02 -14.30
N ARG A 45 -6.56 -17.39 -15.47
CA ARG A 45 -8.00 -17.32 -15.76
C ARG A 45 -8.81 -18.03 -14.66
N ASN A 46 -9.89 -17.37 -14.19
CA ASN A 46 -10.81 -17.85 -13.15
C ASN A 46 -10.21 -18.05 -11.75
N GLN A 47 -9.04 -17.51 -11.44
CA GLN A 47 -8.49 -17.50 -10.07
C GLN A 47 -8.66 -16.14 -9.42
N ALA A 48 -8.81 -16.10 -8.10
CA ALA A 48 -8.70 -14.85 -7.35
C ALA A 48 -7.23 -14.42 -7.29
N GLU A 49 -6.97 -13.12 -7.44
CA GLU A 49 -5.66 -12.59 -7.10
C GLU A 49 -5.48 -12.48 -5.60
N LYS A 50 -4.22 -12.45 -5.17
CA LYS A 50 -3.89 -12.07 -3.81
C LYS A 50 -4.41 -10.65 -3.51
N HIS A 51 -4.85 -10.48 -2.27
CA HIS A 51 -5.28 -9.19 -1.75
C HIS A 51 -4.10 -8.22 -1.68
N ASP A 52 -2.99 -8.67 -1.11
CA ASP A 52 -1.73 -7.94 -1.09
C ASP A 52 -1.10 -7.92 -2.49
N LYS A 53 -1.23 -6.77 -3.16
CA LYS A 53 -0.72 -6.55 -4.52
C LYS A 53 0.80 -6.42 -4.55
N GLN A 54 1.41 -5.87 -3.50
CA GLN A 54 2.85 -5.78 -3.38
C GLN A 54 3.48 -7.18 -3.29
N ALA A 55 2.97 -8.03 -2.39
CA ALA A 55 3.43 -9.41 -2.30
C ALA A 55 3.17 -10.20 -3.59
N LEU A 56 2.03 -9.96 -4.26
CA LEU A 56 1.73 -10.56 -5.56
C LEU A 56 2.77 -10.21 -6.62
N PHE A 57 3.18 -8.93 -6.69
CA PHE A 57 4.21 -8.48 -7.62
C PHE A 57 5.55 -9.18 -7.35
N GLN A 58 6.00 -9.16 -6.10
CA GLN A 58 7.24 -9.82 -5.67
C GLN A 58 7.24 -11.32 -5.98
N ASP A 59 6.11 -12.01 -5.76
CA ASP A 59 5.96 -13.43 -6.13
C ASP A 59 6.10 -13.68 -7.62
N CYS A 60 5.54 -12.78 -8.45
CA CYS A 60 5.64 -12.91 -9.89
C CYS A 60 7.10 -12.77 -10.34
N VAL A 61 7.80 -11.75 -9.83
CA VAL A 61 9.24 -11.54 -10.09
C VAL A 61 10.05 -12.76 -9.64
N ALA A 62 9.85 -13.22 -8.41
CA ALA A 62 10.54 -14.38 -7.85
C ALA A 62 10.37 -15.62 -8.72
N ARG A 63 9.13 -15.93 -9.14
CA ARG A 63 8.81 -17.10 -9.96
C ARG A 63 9.45 -17.02 -11.34
N ILE A 64 9.41 -15.85 -11.99
CA ILE A 64 10.04 -15.66 -13.31
C ILE A 64 11.56 -15.81 -13.20
N CYS A 65 12.17 -15.20 -12.19
CA CYS A 65 13.62 -15.32 -11.96
C CYS A 65 14.03 -16.75 -11.59
N TYR A 66 13.25 -17.44 -10.75
CA TYR A 66 13.50 -18.83 -10.34
C TYR A 66 13.48 -19.80 -11.53
N ASN A 67 12.62 -19.54 -12.52
CA ASN A 67 12.59 -20.32 -13.78
C ASN A 67 13.77 -20.00 -14.74
N GLY A 68 14.73 -19.19 -14.29
CA GLY A 68 15.95 -18.83 -15.01
C GLY A 68 15.71 -17.83 -16.15
N TYR A 69 14.57 -17.13 -16.17
CA TYR A 69 14.31 -16.18 -17.25
C TYR A 69 15.23 -14.96 -17.20
N LEU A 70 15.77 -14.60 -16.02
CA LEU A 70 16.67 -13.45 -15.88
C LEU A 70 17.93 -13.57 -16.75
N ASP A 71 18.46 -14.79 -16.88
CA ASP A 71 19.62 -15.05 -17.74
C ASP A 71 19.25 -15.18 -19.22
N LYS A 72 18.05 -15.72 -19.48
CA LYS A 72 17.53 -15.99 -20.83
C LYS A 72 17.04 -14.74 -21.55
N THR A 73 16.74 -13.66 -20.83
CA THR A 73 16.28 -12.39 -21.42
C THR A 73 17.39 -11.36 -21.52
N TYR A 74 17.32 -10.47 -22.50
CA TYR A 74 18.12 -9.24 -22.48
C TYR A 74 17.41 -8.11 -21.72
N GLN A 75 16.08 -8.16 -21.63
CA GLN A 75 15.26 -7.22 -20.88
C GLN A 75 13.94 -7.86 -20.44
N MET A 76 13.44 -7.47 -19.28
CA MET A 76 12.07 -7.72 -18.83
C MET A 76 11.41 -6.39 -18.49
N LEU A 77 10.18 -6.21 -18.94
CA LEU A 77 9.36 -5.05 -18.60
C LEU A 77 8.18 -5.51 -17.78
N TRP A 78 7.92 -4.83 -16.68
CA TRP A 78 6.80 -5.10 -15.80
C TRP A 78 5.91 -3.89 -15.71
N PHE A 79 4.60 -4.12 -15.84
CA PHE A 79 3.61 -3.06 -15.87
C PHE A 79 2.52 -3.29 -14.84
N ARG A 80 2.01 -2.18 -14.29
CA ARG A 80 0.70 -2.15 -13.63
C ARG A 80 -0.36 -1.86 -14.65
N ARG A 81 -1.41 -2.67 -14.62
CA ARG A 81 -2.56 -2.44 -15.49
C ARG A 81 -3.39 -1.27 -14.97
N ALA A 82 -3.77 -0.39 -15.89
CA ALA A 82 -4.54 0.80 -15.56
C ALA A 82 -6.06 0.48 -15.38
N GLY A 83 -6.55 -0.63 -15.96
CA GLY A 83 -7.91 -1.11 -15.74
C GLY A 83 -8.35 -2.22 -16.71
N ILE A 84 -9.53 -2.79 -16.48
CA ILE A 84 -10.09 -3.90 -17.27
C ILE A 84 -10.40 -3.50 -18.72
N LEU A 85 -10.86 -2.26 -18.92
CA LEU A 85 -11.32 -1.75 -20.22
C LEU A 85 -10.24 -0.99 -21.02
N GLN A 86 -9.04 -0.84 -20.45
CA GLN A 86 -7.99 -0.01 -21.04
C GLN A 86 -7.04 -0.82 -21.92
N HIS A 87 -6.58 -0.21 -23.01
CA HIS A 87 -5.63 -0.84 -23.92
C HIS A 87 -4.26 -1.03 -23.23
N LYS A 88 -3.49 -2.03 -23.68
CA LYS A 88 -2.13 -2.33 -23.15
C LYS A 88 -1.20 -1.12 -23.12
N ASN A 89 -1.42 -0.14 -23.99
CA ASN A 89 -0.60 1.07 -24.10
C ASN A 89 -0.84 2.05 -22.95
N GLU A 90 -1.89 1.85 -22.15
CA GLU A 90 -2.19 2.63 -20.95
C GLU A 90 -1.59 1.99 -19.69
N ASP A 91 -1.01 0.79 -19.81
CA ASP A 91 -0.34 0.13 -18.70
C ASP A 91 0.89 0.96 -18.27
N ARG A 92 1.05 1.13 -16.96
CA ARG A 92 2.14 1.93 -16.39
C ARG A 92 3.35 1.05 -16.13
N LEU A 93 4.49 1.40 -16.72
CA LEU A 93 5.75 0.70 -16.45
C LEU A 93 6.14 0.85 -14.98
N LEU A 94 6.45 -0.25 -14.31
CA LEU A 94 6.89 -0.29 -12.92
C LEU A 94 8.36 -0.62 -12.78
N LEU A 95 8.83 -1.60 -13.56
CA LEU A 95 10.16 -2.17 -13.39
C LEU A 95 10.70 -2.60 -14.74
N GLU A 96 11.93 -2.19 -15.02
CA GLU A 96 12.78 -2.78 -16.04
C GLU A 96 13.81 -3.66 -15.36
N MET A 97 13.98 -4.90 -15.82
CA MET A 97 15.02 -5.80 -15.34
C MET A 97 15.92 -6.20 -16.49
N TYR A 98 17.22 -6.02 -16.28
CA TYR A 98 18.29 -6.48 -17.17
C TYR A 98 19.08 -7.58 -16.46
N PRO A 99 19.90 -8.37 -17.17
CA PRO A 99 20.70 -9.42 -16.53
C PRO A 99 21.62 -8.93 -15.39
N THR A 100 22.02 -7.65 -15.41
CA THR A 100 23.02 -7.08 -14.49
C THR A 100 22.47 -6.04 -13.53
N HIS A 101 21.33 -5.43 -13.83
CA HIS A 101 20.75 -4.35 -13.03
C HIS A 101 19.24 -4.24 -13.27
N PHE A 102 18.56 -3.40 -12.49
CA PHE A 102 17.16 -3.07 -12.66
C PHE A 102 16.93 -1.56 -12.57
N VAL A 103 15.82 -1.09 -13.12
CA VAL A 103 15.37 0.31 -13.04
C VAL A 103 13.93 0.32 -12.56
N ALA A 104 13.68 1.03 -11.45
CA ALA A 104 12.34 1.20 -10.90
C ALA A 104 11.69 2.49 -11.37
N HIS A 105 10.39 2.43 -11.66
CA HIS A 105 9.59 3.53 -12.20
C HIS A 105 8.31 3.73 -11.38
N ASN A 106 7.76 4.95 -11.46
CA ASN A 106 6.46 5.31 -10.90
C ASN A 106 6.33 4.90 -9.42
N GLU A 107 5.20 4.31 -9.02
CA GLU A 107 4.95 3.95 -7.62
C GLU A 107 5.95 2.94 -7.05
N LEU A 108 6.68 2.18 -7.87
CA LEU A 108 7.67 1.23 -7.38
C LEU A 108 8.88 1.93 -6.76
N GLN A 109 9.17 3.17 -7.15
CA GLN A 109 10.27 3.97 -6.57
C GLN A 109 10.04 4.28 -5.08
N LEU A 110 8.78 4.27 -4.63
CA LEU A 110 8.41 4.53 -3.24
C LEU A 110 8.25 3.22 -2.43
N ASP A 111 8.30 2.07 -3.10
CA ASP A 111 8.16 0.76 -2.48
C ASP A 111 9.53 0.21 -2.03
N LEU A 112 9.96 0.65 -0.84
CA LEU A 112 11.24 0.23 -0.26
C LEU A 112 11.34 -1.29 -0.05
N ALA A 113 10.24 -1.96 0.29
CA ALA A 113 10.27 -3.41 0.55
C ALA A 113 10.58 -4.19 -0.74
N THR A 114 9.96 -3.80 -1.85
CA THR A 114 10.23 -4.40 -3.15
C THR A 114 11.61 -4.01 -3.69
N LEU A 115 12.05 -2.76 -3.51
CA LEU A 115 13.40 -2.34 -3.91
C LEU A 115 14.49 -3.09 -3.15
N ASN A 116 14.35 -3.25 -1.84
CA ASN A 116 15.27 -4.05 -1.02
C ASN A 116 15.26 -5.53 -1.41
N TYR A 117 14.12 -6.06 -1.84
CA TYR A 117 14.04 -7.40 -2.40
C TYR A 117 14.82 -7.50 -3.72
N LEU A 118 14.61 -6.57 -4.64
CA LEU A 118 15.30 -6.56 -5.94
C LEU A 118 16.81 -6.42 -5.76
N GLN A 119 17.27 -5.56 -4.85
CA GLN A 119 18.70 -5.43 -4.55
C GLN A 119 19.30 -6.76 -4.08
N ARG A 120 18.69 -7.42 -3.08
CA ARG A 120 19.12 -8.74 -2.61
C ARG A 120 19.13 -9.79 -3.70
N LEU A 121 18.15 -9.74 -4.61
CA LEU A 121 18.07 -10.63 -5.76
C LEU A 121 19.27 -10.45 -6.70
N TYR A 122 19.65 -9.22 -7.03
CA TYR A 122 20.82 -8.95 -7.87
C TYR A 122 22.14 -9.25 -7.16
N ASP A 123 22.27 -8.91 -5.88
CA ASP A 123 23.47 -9.24 -5.09
C ASP A 123 23.70 -10.76 -5.06
N ALA A 124 22.63 -11.54 -4.81
CA ALA A 124 22.70 -12.99 -4.86
C ALA A 124 23.06 -13.51 -6.26
N LYS A 125 22.45 -12.95 -7.31
CA LYS A 125 22.71 -13.33 -8.71
C LYS A 125 24.17 -13.09 -9.12
N LEU A 126 24.72 -11.93 -8.73
CA LEU A 126 26.05 -11.47 -9.13
C LEU A 126 27.16 -12.08 -8.25
N SER A 127 26.84 -12.52 -7.03
CA SER A 127 27.80 -13.15 -6.11
C SER A 127 28.23 -14.57 -6.50
N GLY A 128 27.55 -15.21 -7.47
CA GLY A 128 27.85 -16.58 -7.90
C GLY A 128 27.42 -17.68 -6.92
N GLN A 129 26.72 -17.34 -5.84
CA GLN A 129 26.12 -18.28 -4.89
C GLN A 129 24.84 -18.93 -5.47
N PRO A 130 24.31 -20.01 -4.84
CA PRO A 130 23.05 -20.61 -5.26
C PRO A 130 21.91 -19.57 -5.34
N PHE A 131 21.42 -19.35 -6.56
CA PHE A 131 20.40 -18.34 -6.83
C PHE A 131 18.99 -18.90 -6.57
N ASP A 132 18.39 -18.51 -5.43
CA ASP A 132 17.03 -18.88 -5.05
C ASP A 132 16.17 -17.63 -4.76
N PRO A 133 15.53 -17.03 -5.78
CA PRO A 133 14.74 -15.81 -5.64
C PRO A 133 13.56 -15.90 -4.66
N ILE A 134 13.07 -17.12 -4.39
CA ILE A 134 11.91 -17.34 -3.52
C ILE A 134 12.31 -17.16 -2.06
N LYS A 135 13.51 -17.63 -1.67
CA LYS A 135 14.04 -17.46 -0.30
C LYS A 135 14.41 -16.02 0.03
N LEU A 136 14.59 -15.18 -0.99
CA LEU A 136 14.94 -13.78 -0.83
C LEU A 136 13.71 -12.87 -0.64
N LEU A 137 12.50 -13.39 -0.82
CA LEU A 137 11.26 -12.62 -0.62
C LEU A 137 11.24 -11.96 0.77
N PRO A 138 10.69 -10.74 0.90
CA PRO A 138 10.47 -10.13 2.21
C PRO A 138 9.69 -11.06 3.14
N PRO A 139 10.00 -11.07 4.44
CA PRO A 139 9.20 -11.80 5.42
C PRO A 139 7.76 -11.31 5.32
N ARG A 140 6.82 -12.26 5.26
CA ARG A 140 5.39 -11.96 5.18
C ARG A 140 4.80 -12.19 6.54
N GLU A 141 4.03 -11.23 7.02
CA GLU A 141 3.16 -11.46 8.17
C GLU A 141 2.16 -12.54 7.77
N SER A 142 2.17 -13.67 8.47
CA SER A 142 1.12 -14.66 8.27
C SER A 142 -0.20 -14.07 8.77
N VAL A 143 -1.33 -14.60 8.30
CA VAL A 143 -2.66 -14.22 8.83
C VAL A 143 -2.70 -14.39 10.36
N ARG A 144 -1.95 -15.38 10.89
CA ARG A 144 -1.82 -15.60 12.34
C ARG A 144 -0.96 -14.54 13.02
N ASP A 145 0.08 -14.02 12.36
CA ASP A 145 0.93 -12.97 12.93
C ASP A 145 0.19 -11.63 12.97
N VAL A 146 -0.53 -11.28 11.89
CA VAL A 146 -1.42 -10.11 11.85
C VAL A 146 -2.48 -10.22 12.94
N GLU A 147 -3.11 -11.40 13.07
CA GLU A 147 -4.10 -11.64 14.11
C GLU A 147 -3.49 -11.55 15.52
N ALA A 148 -2.31 -12.14 15.74
CA ALA A 148 -1.62 -12.05 17.02
C ALA A 148 -1.29 -10.61 17.38
N LEU A 149 -0.88 -9.79 16.40
CA LEU A 149 -0.67 -8.36 16.58
C LEU A 149 -1.98 -7.64 16.86
N ASP A 150 -3.05 -7.89 16.12
CA ASP A 150 -4.35 -7.26 16.31
C ASP A 150 -4.92 -7.50 17.71
N PHE A 151 -4.71 -8.69 18.26
CA PHE A 151 -5.11 -9.09 19.62
C PHE A 151 -4.00 -8.94 20.68
N LYS A 152 -2.88 -8.27 20.37
CA LYS A 152 -1.82 -7.99 21.34
C LYS A 152 -2.19 -6.81 22.24
N PHE A 153 -2.43 -7.09 23.52
CA PHE A 153 -2.69 -6.06 24.53
C PHE A 153 -1.40 -5.59 25.21
N SER A 154 -1.28 -4.28 25.41
CA SER A 154 -0.35 -3.68 26.37
C SER A 154 -0.86 -2.29 26.77
N THR A 155 -0.53 -1.85 27.98
CA THR A 155 -0.84 -0.48 28.46
C THR A 155 -0.05 0.59 27.71
N GLN A 156 1.07 0.24 27.07
CA GLN A 156 1.81 1.14 26.16
C GLN A 156 1.04 1.38 24.86
N ARG A 157 0.39 0.34 24.31
CA ARG A 157 -0.38 0.43 23.07
C ARG A 157 -1.77 1.01 23.29
N PHE A 158 -2.38 0.68 24.42
CA PHE A 158 -3.69 1.18 24.82
C PHE A 158 -3.58 1.84 26.20
N PRO A 159 -3.14 3.11 26.27
CA PRO A 159 -3.02 3.82 27.54
C PRO A 159 -4.34 4.00 28.30
N THR A 160 -5.46 4.11 27.58
CA THR A 160 -6.81 4.31 28.15
C THR A 160 -7.80 3.26 27.66
N GLU A 161 -8.88 3.02 28.43
CA GLU A 161 -9.96 2.12 28.02
C GLU A 161 -10.61 2.58 26.72
N ASP A 162 -10.78 3.89 26.51
CA ASP A 162 -11.37 4.44 25.29
C ASP A 162 -10.59 4.05 24.03
N LEU A 163 -9.25 4.08 24.07
CA LEU A 163 -8.41 3.66 22.94
C LEU A 163 -8.52 2.17 22.64
N LEU A 164 -8.71 1.34 23.67
CA LEU A 164 -9.00 -0.07 23.49
C LEU A 164 -10.38 -0.28 22.83
N VAL A 165 -11.40 0.47 23.25
CA VAL A 165 -12.76 0.40 22.69
C VAL A 165 -12.76 0.79 21.20
N GLU A 166 -12.08 1.88 20.82
CA GLU A 166 -11.96 2.26 19.40
C GLU A 166 -11.25 1.18 18.57
N HIS A 167 -10.18 0.59 19.09
CA HIS A 167 -9.51 -0.53 18.41
C HIS A 167 -10.44 -1.74 18.24
N CYS A 168 -11.25 -2.08 19.26
CA CYS A 168 -12.25 -3.14 19.16
C CYS A 168 -13.30 -2.88 18.06
N LYS A 169 -13.74 -1.63 17.86
CA LYS A 169 -14.67 -1.28 16.77
C LYS A 169 -14.06 -1.58 15.40
N GLU A 170 -12.78 -1.32 15.22
CA GLU A 170 -12.06 -1.65 13.98
C GLU A 170 -11.85 -3.16 13.82
N LEU A 171 -11.63 -3.90 14.92
CA LEU A 171 -11.50 -5.35 14.87
C LEU A 171 -12.80 -6.06 14.50
N ILE A 172 -13.97 -5.58 14.94
CA ILE A 172 -15.27 -6.20 14.62
C ILE A 172 -15.56 -6.19 13.11
N LYS A 173 -14.96 -5.26 12.35
CA LYS A 173 -15.05 -5.24 10.87
C LYS A 173 -14.33 -6.43 10.22
N ARG A 174 -13.36 -7.04 10.92
CA ARG A 174 -12.44 -8.07 10.39
C ARG A 174 -12.62 -9.43 11.08
N TYR A 175 -13.11 -9.45 12.32
CA TYR A 175 -13.20 -10.64 13.16
C TYR A 175 -14.61 -10.82 13.75
N PRO A 176 -15.04 -12.07 14.06
CA PRO A 176 -16.33 -12.32 14.68
C PRO A 176 -16.51 -11.55 16.00
N TYR A 177 -17.68 -10.93 16.19
CA TYR A 177 -17.99 -10.10 17.36
C TYR A 177 -17.68 -10.80 18.69
N ALA A 178 -18.14 -12.06 18.84
CA ALA A 178 -17.94 -12.83 20.08
C ALA A 178 -16.46 -13.00 20.46
N ARG A 179 -15.56 -13.10 19.47
CA ARG A 179 -14.11 -13.20 19.70
C ARG A 179 -13.55 -11.87 20.19
N VAL A 180 -13.91 -10.77 19.55
CA VAL A 180 -13.46 -9.44 19.93
C VAL A 180 -13.98 -9.08 21.33
N GLU A 181 -15.24 -9.41 21.62
CA GLU A 181 -15.84 -9.20 22.94
C GLU A 181 -15.12 -9.99 24.04
N ALA A 182 -14.85 -11.28 23.82
CA ALA A 182 -14.14 -12.11 24.79
C ALA A 182 -12.76 -11.52 25.11
N TRP A 183 -12.01 -11.10 24.09
CA TRP A 183 -10.70 -10.48 24.27
C TRP A 183 -10.78 -9.13 24.99
N TRP A 184 -11.73 -8.26 24.61
CA TRP A 184 -11.96 -6.98 25.26
C TRP A 184 -12.24 -7.16 26.75
N ARG A 185 -13.11 -8.13 27.12
CA ARG A 185 -13.40 -8.44 28.53
C ARG A 185 -12.14 -8.82 29.30
N THR A 186 -11.26 -9.64 28.71
CA THR A 186 -9.98 -10.01 29.33
C THR A 186 -9.06 -8.80 29.54
N CYS A 187 -8.99 -7.89 28.56
CA CYS A 187 -8.14 -6.71 28.64
C CYS A 187 -8.70 -5.66 29.62
N LYS A 188 -10.02 -5.51 29.68
CA LYS A 188 -10.71 -4.55 30.54
C LYS A 188 -10.37 -4.73 32.02
N GLU A 189 -10.19 -5.97 32.47
CA GLU A 189 -9.83 -6.27 33.86
C GLU A 189 -8.55 -5.54 34.32
N VAL A 190 -7.63 -5.25 33.41
CA VAL A 190 -6.37 -4.55 33.71
C VAL A 190 -6.61 -3.10 34.13
N TYR A 191 -7.60 -2.43 33.52
CA TYR A 191 -7.98 -1.05 33.85
C TYR A 191 -8.83 -0.97 35.12
N VAL A 192 -9.60 -2.02 35.42
CA VAL A 192 -10.38 -2.11 36.66
C VAL A 192 -9.48 -2.37 37.87
N LYS A 193 -8.40 -3.15 37.67
CA LYS A 193 -7.45 -3.56 38.73
C LYS A 193 -6.27 -2.58 38.91
N SER A 194 -6.00 -1.70 37.95
CA SER A 194 -4.94 -0.69 38.04
C SER A 194 -5.57 0.70 38.26
N PRO A 195 -5.45 1.31 39.45
CA PRO A 195 -5.84 2.69 39.64
C PRO A 195 -5.01 3.56 38.69
N ALA A 196 -5.68 4.53 38.06
CA ALA A 196 -5.19 5.38 36.98
C ALA A 196 -3.67 5.65 37.01
N MET A 197 -2.96 5.19 35.98
CA MET A 197 -1.62 5.71 35.68
C MET A 197 -1.73 7.22 35.47
N PRO A 198 -0.77 8.02 35.99
CA PRO A 198 -0.79 9.46 35.84
C PRO A 198 -0.85 9.83 34.35
N THR A 199 -1.77 10.72 34.02
CA THR A 199 -1.96 11.27 32.69
C THR A 199 -0.61 11.77 32.17
N PRO A 200 -0.16 11.38 30.97
CA PRO A 200 1.08 11.91 30.41
C PRO A 200 0.95 13.44 30.38
N LEU A 201 1.89 14.14 31.02
CA LEU A 201 1.96 15.59 31.03
C LEU A 201 1.97 16.06 29.58
N VAL A 202 0.86 16.69 29.16
CA VAL A 202 0.83 17.44 27.90
C VAL A 202 1.86 18.54 28.05
N TYR A 203 3.00 18.38 27.39
CA TYR A 203 3.99 19.44 27.27
C TYR A 203 3.33 20.59 26.51
N ARG A 204 2.85 21.59 27.25
CA ARG A 204 2.42 22.86 26.70
C ARG A 204 3.67 23.75 26.69
N PRO A 205 4.29 24.01 25.52
CA PRO A 205 5.37 24.99 25.47
C PRO A 205 4.84 26.31 26.04
N GLU A 206 5.62 26.94 26.92
CA GLU A 206 5.30 28.25 27.48
C GLU A 206 4.99 29.22 26.34
N PRO A 207 3.88 29.99 26.42
CA PRO A 207 3.65 31.04 25.45
C PRO A 207 4.82 32.03 25.56
N ALA A 208 5.45 32.30 24.42
CA ALA A 208 6.51 33.29 24.30
C ALA A 208 6.07 34.59 24.97
N ASN A 209 6.80 34.98 26.02
CA ASN A 209 6.55 36.18 26.80
C ASN A 209 6.92 37.39 25.93
N TYR A 210 6.01 37.80 25.04
CA TYR A 210 6.12 39.07 24.33
C TYR A 210 5.88 40.18 25.36
N GLN A 211 6.97 40.67 25.94
CA GLN A 211 6.99 41.98 26.58
C GLN A 211 6.59 43.02 25.54
N GLN A 212 5.32 43.42 25.56
CA GLN A 212 4.88 44.61 24.85
C GLN A 212 5.42 45.84 25.61
N PRO A 213 6.15 46.75 24.97
CA PRO A 213 6.42 48.04 25.57
C PRO A 213 5.12 48.85 25.62
N ALA A 214 4.81 49.37 26.81
CA ALA A 214 3.71 50.28 27.04
C ALA A 214 3.82 51.51 26.13
N ARG A 215 2.82 51.72 25.27
CA ARG A 215 2.60 53.01 24.61
C ARG A 215 1.43 53.71 25.27
N GLN A 216 1.76 54.89 25.80
CA GLN A 216 0.84 55.86 26.38
C GLN A 216 -0.13 56.41 25.32
N HIS A 217 -1.29 56.83 25.82
CA HIS A 217 -2.38 57.53 25.16
C HIS A 217 -1.99 58.49 24.02
N GLN A 218 -2.77 58.47 22.94
CA GLN A 218 -3.52 59.64 22.44
C GLN A 218 -4.49 59.22 21.32
N THR A 219 -5.78 59.49 21.53
CA THR A 219 -6.76 59.69 20.46
C THR A 219 -6.41 60.99 19.72
N PRO A 220 -6.62 61.07 18.39
CA PRO A 220 -7.90 61.57 17.93
C PRO A 220 -8.46 60.87 16.68
N ASP A 221 -9.77 61.02 16.60
CA ASP A 221 -10.66 60.87 15.45
C ASP A 221 -10.08 61.49 14.16
N MET A 222 -10.27 60.80 13.02
CA MET A 222 -10.58 61.36 11.70
C MET A 222 -10.69 60.24 10.65
N THR A 223 -11.75 60.39 9.86
CA THR A 223 -12.36 59.52 8.84
C THR A 223 -11.42 59.25 7.63
N PRO A 224 -11.69 58.21 6.80
CA PRO A 224 -10.70 57.59 5.92
C PRO A 224 -10.73 58.14 4.47
N PRO A 225 -9.63 57.98 3.71
CA PRO A 225 -9.73 57.95 2.26
C PRO A 225 -9.31 56.58 1.69
N GLY A 226 -10.26 55.96 0.97
CA GLY A 226 -10.06 55.16 -0.24
C GLY A 226 -8.99 54.07 -0.22
N ALA A 227 -9.37 52.85 0.19
CA ALA A 227 -8.70 51.63 -0.28
C ALA A 227 -9.47 51.09 -1.50
N HIS A 228 -8.80 51.12 -2.65
CA HIS A 228 -9.17 50.38 -3.85
C HIS A 228 -9.43 48.92 -3.47
N ILE A 229 -10.67 48.45 -3.68
CA ILE A 229 -11.00 47.03 -3.61
C ILE A 229 -10.68 46.45 -4.98
N ASP A 230 -9.68 45.58 -5.03
CA ASP A 230 -9.39 44.74 -6.20
C ASP A 230 -10.63 43.89 -6.52
N LEU A 231 -11.20 44.13 -7.69
CA LEU A 231 -12.42 43.51 -8.22
C LEU A 231 -12.27 42.02 -8.57
N ASP A 232 -11.08 41.44 -8.40
CA ASP A 232 -10.81 40.04 -8.78
C ASP A 232 -11.24 39.00 -7.73
N ASN A 233 -11.63 39.42 -6.52
CA ASN A 233 -11.97 38.48 -5.44
C ASN A 233 -13.48 38.17 -5.33
N GLU A 234 -14.35 38.98 -5.93
CA GLU A 234 -15.79 38.74 -5.92
C GLU A 234 -16.23 37.68 -6.95
N GLU A 235 -15.53 37.60 -8.09
CA GLU A 235 -15.83 36.61 -9.12
C GLU A 235 -15.43 35.19 -8.69
N ALA A 236 -14.31 35.06 -7.95
CA ALA A 236 -13.88 33.81 -7.34
C ALA A 236 -14.88 33.32 -6.29
N ALA A 237 -15.41 34.22 -5.45
CA ALA A 237 -16.42 33.89 -4.45
C ALA A 237 -17.77 33.50 -5.07
N LYS A 238 -18.17 34.11 -6.20
CA LYS A 238 -19.38 33.72 -6.95
C LYS A 238 -19.23 32.35 -7.64
N ARG A 239 -18.06 32.05 -8.23
CA ARG A 239 -17.79 30.73 -8.84
C ARG A 239 -17.76 29.61 -7.81
N ALA A 240 -17.20 29.84 -6.62
CA ALA A 240 -17.19 28.86 -5.53
C ALA A 240 -18.62 28.54 -5.03
N LYS A 241 -19.49 29.56 -4.87
CA LYS A 241 -20.89 29.35 -4.46
C LYS A 241 -21.72 28.62 -5.52
N GLN A 242 -21.45 28.85 -6.82
CA GLN A 242 -22.16 28.18 -7.91
C GLN A 242 -21.73 26.70 -8.06
N ALA A 243 -20.46 26.37 -7.79
CA ALA A 243 -19.97 25.00 -7.80
C ALA A 243 -20.59 24.13 -6.67
N VAL A 244 -20.81 24.72 -5.49
CA VAL A 244 -21.44 24.03 -4.35
C VAL A 244 -22.92 23.75 -4.62
N ASN A 245 -23.65 24.67 -5.26
CA ASN A 245 -25.05 24.44 -5.60
C ASN A 245 -25.25 23.37 -6.68
N ASN A 246 -24.33 23.25 -7.65
CA ASN A 246 -24.42 22.22 -8.70
C ASN A 246 -24.13 20.81 -8.18
N MET A 247 -23.33 20.65 -7.12
CA MET A 247 -23.09 19.33 -6.50
C MET A 247 -24.31 18.82 -5.72
N ASN A 248 -25.08 19.70 -5.07
CA ASN A 248 -26.26 19.30 -4.31
C ASN A 248 -27.45 18.86 -5.18
N THR A 249 -27.51 19.30 -6.44
CA THR A 249 -28.57 18.89 -7.37
C THR A 249 -28.40 17.48 -7.94
N HIS A 250 -27.18 16.92 -7.94
CA HIS A 250 -26.95 15.56 -8.44
C HIS A 250 -27.18 14.46 -7.39
N PHE A 251 -27.12 14.76 -6.10
CA PHE A 251 -27.39 13.78 -5.04
C PHE A 251 -28.87 13.57 -4.71
N ARG A 252 -29.79 14.37 -5.27
CA ARG A 252 -31.25 14.25 -5.04
C ARG A 252 -32.05 13.62 -6.19
N ARG A 253 -31.41 13.16 -7.27
CA ARG A 253 -32.09 12.51 -8.42
C ARG A 253 -31.78 11.02 -8.58
N GLY A 254 -31.25 10.38 -7.54
CA GLY A 254 -30.89 8.95 -7.54
C GLY A 254 -31.51 8.14 -6.40
N MET A 255 -32.69 8.53 -5.92
CA MET A 255 -33.61 7.67 -5.16
C MET A 255 -34.98 7.73 -5.82
#